data_AF-A0A539DTF2-F1
#
_entry.id   AF-A0A539DTF2-F1
#
_cell.length_a   1.000
_cell.length_b   1.000
_cell.length_c   1.000
_cell.angle_alpha   90.00
_cell.angle_beta   90.00
_cell.angle_gamma   90.00
#
_symmetry.space_group_name_H-M   'P 1'
#
loop_
_entity.id
_entity.type
_entity.pdbx_description
1 polymer ?
#
loop_
_entity_poly.entity_id
_entity_poly.type
_entity_poly.pdbx_seq_one_letter_code
_entity_poly.pdbx_strand_id
1 'polypeptide(L)' 'MRDDWRRYLTAEGAIVQEGYTESFGNPSLERKIFTSSTVLTDLSHLGLIAVQGADAQKFL' A
#
# COMPACT_ATOMS: atom_id res chain seq x y z
N MET A 1 4.91 8.08 -1.74
CA MET A 1 3.99 8.05 -2.89
C MET A 1 4.43 9.07 -3.95
N ARG A 2 4.37 8.73 -5.25
CA ARG A 2 4.61 9.70 -6.34
C ARG A 2 3.38 10.59 -6.56
N ASP A 3 3.56 11.81 -7.03
CA ASP A 3 2.47 12.81 -7.14
C ASP A 3 1.41 12.51 -8.21
N ASP A 4 1.82 11.87 -9.31
CA ASP A 4 0.90 11.34 -10.32
C ASP A 4 -0.03 10.30 -9.72
N TRP A 5 0.53 9.36 -8.98
CA TRP A 5 -0.21 8.29 -8.31
C TRP A 5 -1.12 8.81 -7.19
N ARG A 6 -0.63 9.75 -6.38
CA ARG A 6 -1.44 10.41 -5.35
C ARG A 6 -2.69 11.05 -5.92
N ARG A 7 -2.54 11.81 -7.02
CA ARG A 7 -3.67 12.48 -7.68
C ARG A 7 -4.70 11.49 -8.21
N TYR A 8 -4.24 10.39 -8.82
CA TYR A 8 -5.12 9.31 -9.28
C TYR A 8 -5.91 8.70 -8.12
N LEU A 9 -5.23 8.27 -7.06
CA LEU A 9 -5.89 7.64 -5.91
C LEU A 9 -6.89 8.57 -5.22
N THR A 10 -6.54 9.84 -5.03
CA THR A 10 -7.46 10.82 -4.43
C THR A 10 -8.68 11.05 -5.33
N ALA A 11 -8.55 11.01 -6.66
CA ALA A 11 -9.69 11.09 -7.58
C ALA A 11 -10.61 9.87 -7.46
N GLU A 12 -10.06 8.70 -7.15
CA GLU A 12 -10.81 7.46 -6.85
C GLU A 12 -11.34 7.39 -5.41
N GLY A 13 -11.25 8.49 -4.64
CA GLY A 13 -11.79 8.58 -3.29
C GLY A 13 -10.83 8.20 -2.17
N ALA A 14 -9.54 8.02 -2.46
CA ALA A 14 -8.54 7.75 -1.43
C ALA A 14 -8.36 8.94 -0.48
N ILE A 15 -8.47 8.66 0.82
CA ILE A 15 -8.06 9.53 1.91
C ILE A 15 -6.58 9.25 2.18
N VAL A 16 -5.73 10.25 1.94
CA VAL A 16 -4.27 10.14 2.11
C VAL A 16 -3.85 10.90 3.37
N GLN A 17 -3.23 10.20 4.31
CA GLN A 17 -2.65 10.78 5.53
C GLN A 17 -1.17 10.39 5.64
N GLU A 18 -0.34 11.31 6.13
CA GLU A 18 1.10 11.06 6.38
C GLU A 18 1.88 10.45 5.19
N GLY A 19 1.43 10.72 3.96
CA GLY A 19 2.09 10.26 2.73
C GLY A 19 1.71 8.85 2.26
N TYR A 20 0.69 8.22 2.85
CA TYR A 20 0.14 6.93 2.43
C TYR A 20 -1.40 6.94 2.39
N THR A 21 -1.98 5.96 1.71
CA THR A 21 -3.44 5.79 1.62
C THR A 21 -3.98 5.20 2.92
N GLU A 22 -4.82 5.93 3.64
CA GLU A 22 -5.43 5.48 4.90
C GLU A 22 -6.69 4.64 4.65
N SER A 23 -7.57 5.11 3.74
CA SER A 23 -8.82 4.43 3.38
C SER A 23 -9.43 5.01 2.11
N PHE A 24 -10.51 4.40 1.61
CA PHE A 24 -11.36 4.93 0.53
C PHE A 24 -12.72 5.41 1.07
N GLY A 25 -12.76 5.82 2.35
CA GLY A 25 -13.91 6.45 2.99
C GLY A 25 -14.71 5.57 3.95
N ASN A 26 -14.60 4.23 3.89
CA ASN A 26 -15.26 3.35 4.86
C ASN A 26 -14.37 2.14 5.21
N PRO A 27 -13.44 2.30 6.17
CA PRO A 27 -12.50 1.24 6.55
C PRO A 27 -13.17 -0.07 6.98
N SER A 28 -14.36 0.00 7.59
CA SER A 28 -15.09 -1.17 8.04
C SER A 28 -15.72 -1.94 6.88
N LEU A 29 -16.18 -1.24 5.84
CA LEU A 29 -16.66 -1.85 4.61
C LEU A 29 -15.49 -2.42 3.80
N GLU A 30 -14.40 -1.66 3.64
CA GLU A 30 -13.19 -2.10 2.94
C GLU A 30 -12.67 -3.43 3.50
N ARG A 31 -12.60 -3.57 4.83
CA ARG A 31 -12.24 -4.84 5.50
C ARG A 31 -13.19 -6.00 5.20
N LYS A 32 -14.49 -5.75 5.07
CA LYS A 32 -15.49 -6.79 4.77
C LYS A 32 -15.40 -7.27 3.32
N ILE A 33 -15.16 -6.36 2.38
CA ILE A 33 -15.12 -6.69 0.95
C ILE A 33 -13.77 -7.33 0.58
N PHE A 34 -12.71 -7.10 1.37
CA PHE A 34 -11.39 -7.73 1.17
C PHE A 34 -11.44 -9.27 1.07
N THR A 35 -12.37 -9.92 1.78
CA THR A 35 -12.46 -11.39 1.80
C THR A 35 -13.21 -11.97 0.59
N SER A 36 -13.97 -11.14 -0.13
CA SER A 36 -14.89 -11.59 -1.19
C SER A 36 -14.64 -10.94 -2.55
N SER A 37 -13.64 -10.05 -2.66
CA SER A 37 -13.32 -9.33 -3.88
C SER A 37 -11.82 -9.15 -4.06
N THR A 38 -11.41 -8.81 -5.27
CA THR A 38 -10.05 -8.35 -5.55
C THR A 38 -9.96 -6.87 -5.24
N VAL A 39 -9.01 -6.50 -4.39
CA VAL A 39 -8.69 -5.10 -4.09
C VAL A 39 -7.27 -4.77 -4.52
N LEU A 40 -7.02 -3.48 -4.79
CA LEU A 40 -5.69 -2.94 -5.03
C LEU A 40 -5.38 -1.91 -3.94
N THR A 41 -4.14 -1.89 -3.45
CA THR A 41 -3.69 -0.92 -2.45
C THR A 41 -2.28 -0.43 -2.74
N ASP A 42 -2.00 0.83 -2.40
CA ASP A 42 -0.67 1.43 -2.52
C ASP A 42 0.20 1.10 -1.31
N LEU A 43 1.29 0.36 -1.54
CA LEU A 43 2.31 0.06 -0.53
C LEU A 43 3.64 0.78 -0.83
N SER A 44 3.63 1.81 -1.69
CA SER A 44 4.84 2.53 -2.11
C SER A 44 5.58 3.26 -0.98
N HIS A 45 4.95 3.40 0.19
CA HIS A 45 5.55 3.95 1.40
C HIS A 45 6.47 2.94 2.11
N LEU A 46 6.38 1.64 1.80
CA LEU A 46 7.27 0.62 2.32
C LEU A 46 8.57 0.56 1.51
N GLY A 47 9.70 0.55 2.22
CA GLY A 47 11.00 0.28 1.62
C GLY A 47 11.19 -1.21 1.34
N LEU A 48 11.82 -1.53 0.20
CA LEU A 48 12.25 -2.90 -0.09
C LEU A 48 13.74 -3.04 0.20
N ILE A 49 14.11 -4.07 0.95
CA ILE A 49 15.49 -4.40 1.28
C ILE A 49 15.88 -5.67 0.52
N ALA A 50 16.97 -5.60 -0.24
CA ALA A 50 17.56 -6.76 -0.88
C ALA A 50 18.82 -7.20 -0.10
N VAL A 51 18.89 -8.48 0.25
CA VAL A 51 20.07 -9.09 0.90
C VAL A 51 20.72 -10.03 -0.11
N GLN A 52 22.04 -9.94 -0.26
CA GLN A 52 22.79 -10.65 -1.29
C GLN A 52 24.13 -11.19 -0.74
N GLY A 53 24.67 -12.22 -1.40
CA GLY A 53 25.90 -12.91 -0.99
C GLY A 53 25.65 -14.36 -0.57
N ALA A 54 26.72 -15.15 -0.50
CA ALA A 54 26.64 -16.58 -0.20
C ALA A 54 26.01 -16.88 1.18
N ASP A 55 26.17 -15.97 2.13
CA ASP A 55 25.69 -16.12 3.50
C ASP A 55 24.38 -15.34 3.79
N ALA A 56 23.72 -14.78 2.76
CA ALA A 56 22.54 -13.92 2.93
C ALA A 56 21.42 -14.59 3.74
N GLN A 57 21.16 -15.88 3.50
CA GLN A 57 20.15 -16.64 4.24
C GLN A 57 20.56 -16.90 5.70
N LYS A 58 21.86 -17.05 5.99
CA LYS A 58 22.36 -17.31 7.34
C LYS A 58 22.43 -16.02 8.18
N PHE A 59 22.58 -14.87 7.52
CA PHE A 59 22.55 -13.56 8.16
C PHE A 59 21.15 -13.17 8.65
N LEU A 60 20.11 -13.54 7.89
CA LEU A 60 18.69 -13.36 8.24
C LEU A 60 18.25 -14.35 9.33
#